data_AF-A0A426TU04-F1
#
_entry.id   AF-A0A426TU04-F1
#
_cell.length_a   1.000
_cell.length_b   1.000
_cell.length_c   1.000
_cell.angle_alpha   90.00
_cell.angle_beta   90.00
_cell.angle_gamma   90.00
#
_symmetry.space_group_name_H-M   'P 1'
#
loop_
_entity.id
_entity.type
_entity.pdbx_description
1 polymer ?
#
loop_
_entity_poly.entity_id
_entity_poly.type
_entity_poly.pdbx_seq_one_letter_code
_entity_poly.pdbx_strand_id
1 'polypeptide(L)'
;MAQQHFLSQFSDKPRYNTKAVAQETGVPADTFRAWERRYGVPRPQRTEGGHRLYSERDIATIRWLRDRTAEGLTISQAIALMTDGNEANLSWLSAAVDTEPHTWERLNSRLLVSLTDFDTTRAEQILGAAFALYSM
;
A
#
# COMPACT_ATOMS: atom_id res chain seq x y z
N MET A 1 -5.61 -8.56 -12.51
CA MET A 1 -6.19 -7.39 -13.25
C MET A 1 -7.50 -6.86 -12.63
N ALA A 2 -7.91 -7.30 -11.43
CA ALA A 2 -9.29 -7.07 -10.94
C ALA A 2 -9.47 -5.93 -9.90
N GLN A 3 -8.41 -5.38 -9.30
CA GLN A 3 -8.59 -4.50 -8.12
C GLN A 3 -8.91 -3.03 -8.42
N GLN A 4 -8.42 -2.41 -9.51
CA GLN A 4 -8.74 -1.00 -9.81
C GLN A 4 -10.24 -0.78 -10.10
N HIS A 5 -10.94 -1.79 -10.64
CA HIS A 5 -12.38 -1.73 -10.91
C HIS A 5 -13.23 -1.91 -9.64
N PHE A 6 -12.66 -2.41 -8.54
CA PHE A 6 -13.40 -2.56 -7.28
C PHE A 6 -13.69 -1.20 -6.63
N LEU A 7 -12.78 -0.23 -6.73
CA LEU A 7 -12.96 1.08 -6.09
C LEU A 7 -13.86 2.03 -6.89
N SER A 8 -14.03 1.82 -8.20
CA SER A 8 -14.84 2.68 -9.07
C SER A 8 -16.33 2.62 -8.75
N GLN A 9 -16.81 1.52 -8.14
CA GLN A 9 -18.21 1.37 -7.72
C GLN A 9 -18.59 2.20 -6.48
N PHE A 10 -17.61 2.70 -5.71
CA PHE A 10 -17.85 3.49 -4.51
C PHE A 10 -17.85 4.99 -4.83
N SER A 11 -18.72 5.74 -4.16
CA SER A 11 -18.86 7.19 -4.33
C SER A 11 -17.72 7.97 -3.63
N ASP A 12 -17.19 9.00 -4.31
CA ASP A 12 -16.21 9.96 -3.77
C ASP A 12 -16.82 11.07 -2.91
N LYS A 13 -18.14 11.10 -2.77
CA LYS A 13 -18.81 12.16 -2.02
C LYS A 13 -18.40 12.11 -0.54
N PRO A 14 -17.83 13.18 0.03
CA PRO A 14 -17.40 13.22 1.43
C PRO A 14 -18.62 13.24 2.35
N ARG A 15 -18.85 12.17 3.10
CA ARG A 15 -20.04 11.98 3.94
C ARG A 15 -19.73 11.55 5.36
N TYR A 16 -18.63 10.85 5.57
CA TYR A 16 -18.33 10.18 6.83
C TYR A 16 -17.27 10.93 7.62
N ASN A 17 -17.50 11.14 8.91
CA ASN A 17 -16.48 11.70 9.79
C ASN A 17 -15.49 10.61 10.25
N THR A 18 -14.35 11.01 10.85
CA THR A 18 -13.33 10.07 11.33
C THR A 18 -13.88 8.97 12.25
N LYS A 19 -14.83 9.30 13.14
CA LYS A 19 -15.40 8.35 14.10
C LYS A 19 -16.22 7.28 13.39
N ALA A 20 -17.06 7.69 12.44
CA ALA A 20 -17.86 6.79 11.62
C ALA A 20 -16.95 5.84 10.82
N VAL A 21 -15.89 6.36 10.20
CA VAL A 21 -14.93 5.51 9.46
C VAL A 21 -14.23 4.50 10.36
N ALA A 22 -13.80 4.89 11.55
CA ALA A 22 -13.16 3.96 12.48
C ALA A 22 -14.12 2.82 12.91
N GLN A 23 -15.40 3.14 13.12
CA GLN A 23 -16.43 2.16 13.45
C GLN A 23 -16.74 1.23 12.27
N GLU A 24 -16.88 1.78 11.06
CA GLU A 24 -17.20 1.03 9.84
C GLU A 24 -16.05 0.11 9.38
N THR A 25 -14.80 0.56 9.55
CA THR A 25 -13.62 -0.17 9.07
C THR A 25 -13.00 -1.04 10.16
N GLY A 26 -13.33 -0.80 11.44
CA GLY A 26 -12.63 -1.42 12.56
C GLY A 26 -11.15 -1.03 12.67
N VAL A 27 -10.69 -0.07 11.84
CA VAL A 27 -9.31 0.42 11.85
C VAL A 27 -9.24 1.68 12.72
N PRO A 28 -8.31 1.77 13.68
CA PRO A 28 -8.15 2.97 14.51
C PRO A 28 -7.87 4.21 13.67
N ALA A 29 -8.38 5.36 14.12
CA ALA A 29 -8.22 6.64 13.43
C ALA A 29 -6.76 7.00 13.16
N ASP A 30 -5.88 6.74 14.13
CA ASP A 30 -4.47 7.05 14.01
C ASP A 30 -3.77 6.19 12.95
N THR A 31 -4.25 4.96 12.73
CA THR A 31 -3.70 4.05 11.74
C THR A 31 -3.93 4.55 10.32
N PHE A 32 -5.17 4.85 9.93
CA PHE A 32 -5.43 5.36 8.58
C PHE A 32 -4.97 6.82 8.39
N ARG A 33 -4.85 7.62 9.45
CA ARG A 33 -4.18 8.93 9.39
C ARG A 33 -2.67 8.81 9.18
N ALA A 34 -2.04 7.79 9.77
CA ALA A 34 -0.63 7.51 9.50
C ALA A 34 -0.42 7.10 8.04
N TRP A 35 -1.35 6.34 7.46
CA TRP A 35 -1.33 5.99 6.03
C TRP A 35 -1.52 7.23 5.15
N GLU A 36 -2.48 8.11 5.47
CA GLU A 36 -2.69 9.40 4.79
C GLU A 36 -1.40 10.22 4.78
N ARG A 37 -0.72 10.33 5.92
CA ARG A 37 0.52 11.12 6.06
C ARG A 37 1.70 10.51 5.30
N ARG A 38 1.85 9.18 5.33
CA ARG A 38 3.03 8.49 4.78
C ARG A 38 2.91 8.22 3.28
N TYR A 39 1.72 7.90 2.81
CA TYR A 39 1.48 7.42 1.46
C TYR A 39 0.43 8.23 0.70
N GLY A 40 -0.19 9.23 1.34
CA GLY A 40 -1.22 10.05 0.70
C GLY A 40 -2.52 9.29 0.45
N VAL A 41 -2.80 8.22 1.21
CA VAL A 41 -4.00 7.37 1.08
C VAL A 41 -4.53 6.97 2.46
N PRO A 42 -5.84 7.10 2.75
CA PRO A 42 -6.90 7.69 1.93
C PRO A 42 -6.72 9.20 1.74
N ARG A 43 -7.50 9.82 0.83
CA ARG A 43 -7.46 11.27 0.54
C ARG A 43 -8.77 11.95 0.95
N PRO A 44 -9.03 12.08 2.27
CA PRO A 44 -10.26 12.70 2.74
C PRO A 44 -10.33 14.16 2.30
N GLN A 45 -11.54 14.63 2.00
CA GLN A 45 -11.80 16.04 1.75
C GLN A 45 -11.89 16.78 3.10
N ARG A 46 -11.53 18.06 3.11
CA ARG A 46 -11.67 18.91 4.30
C ARG A 46 -12.89 19.81 4.15
N THR A 47 -13.68 19.91 5.21
CA THR A 47 -14.74 20.93 5.30
C THR A 47 -14.14 22.33 5.43
N GLU A 48 -14.94 23.37 5.21
CA GLU A 48 -14.56 24.76 5.51
C GLU A 48 -14.09 24.94 6.97
N GLY A 49 -14.67 24.20 7.92
CA GLY A 49 -14.25 24.18 9.33
C GLY A 49 -13.00 23.35 9.63
N GLY A 50 -12.30 22.82 8.62
CA GLY A 50 -11.04 22.08 8.79
C GLY A 50 -11.17 20.61 9.23
N HIS A 51 -12.38 20.07 9.39
CA HIS A 51 -12.60 18.66 9.72
C HIS A 51 -12.44 17.75 8.49
N ARG A 52 -11.93 16.53 8.71
CA ARG A 52 -11.79 15.50 7.67
C ARG A 52 -13.13 14.80 7.43
N LEU A 53 -13.56 14.78 6.17
CA LEU A 53 -14.66 13.97 5.68
C LEU A 53 -14.15 12.95 4.68
N TYR A 54 -14.61 11.72 4.88
CA TYR A 54 -14.25 10.55 4.10
C TYR A 54 -15.42 10.18 3.21
N SER A 55 -15.08 9.65 2.05
CA SER A 55 -16.02 9.11 1.08
C SER A 55 -16.24 7.61 1.28
N GLU A 56 -17.20 7.03 0.55
CA GLU A 56 -17.37 5.57 0.53
C GLU A 56 -16.15 4.90 -0.08
N ARG A 57 -15.51 5.54 -1.07
CA ARG A 57 -14.27 5.06 -1.68
C ARG A 57 -13.12 5.03 -0.68
N ASP A 58 -13.01 6.04 0.19
CA ASP A 58 -11.99 6.04 1.25
C ASP A 58 -12.22 4.89 2.24
N ILE A 59 -13.46 4.63 2.63
CA ILE A 59 -13.82 3.51 3.52
C ILE A 59 -13.46 2.17 2.87
N ALA A 60 -13.81 1.98 1.60
CA ALA A 60 -13.48 0.77 0.85
C ALA A 60 -11.97 0.59 0.74
N THR A 61 -11.22 1.68 0.52
CA THR A 61 -9.75 1.68 0.48
C THR A 61 -9.15 1.23 1.81
N ILE A 62 -9.62 1.80 2.93
CA ILE A 62 -9.14 1.44 4.27
C ILE A 62 -9.44 -0.03 4.58
N ARG A 63 -10.65 -0.53 4.24
CA ARG A 63 -11.01 -1.95 4.42
C ARG A 63 -10.09 -2.85 3.60
N TRP A 64 -9.87 -2.52 2.35
CA TRP A 64 -9.02 -3.30 1.47
C TRP A 64 -7.56 -3.35 1.98
N LEU A 65 -7.01 -2.22 2.40
CA LEU A 65 -5.66 -2.16 2.97
C LEU A 65 -5.55 -2.99 4.26
N ARG A 66 -6.54 -2.89 5.15
CA ARG A 66 -6.62 -3.71 6.36
C ARG A 66 -6.59 -5.20 6.01
N ASP A 67 -7.42 -5.63 5.06
CA ASP A 67 -7.53 -7.04 4.69
C ASP A 67 -6.23 -7.57 4.08
N ARG A 68 -5.60 -6.79 3.19
CA ARG A 68 -4.28 -7.13 2.63
C ARG A 68 -3.20 -7.22 3.71
N THR A 69 -3.21 -6.33 4.70
CA THR A 69 -2.27 -6.43 5.83
C THR A 69 -2.51 -7.62 6.73
N ALA A 70 -3.77 -8.02 6.91
CA ALA A 70 -4.11 -9.23 7.65
C ALA A 70 -3.63 -10.50 6.92
N GLU A 71 -3.55 -10.45 5.59
CA GLU A 71 -2.97 -11.50 4.74
C GLU A 71 -1.42 -11.51 4.72
N GLY A 72 -0.77 -10.62 5.47
CA GLY A 72 0.68 -10.59 5.65
C GLY A 72 1.43 -9.61 4.75
N LEU A 73 0.73 -8.83 3.91
CA LEU A 73 1.35 -7.76 3.12
C LEU A 73 1.69 -6.55 4.01
N THR A 74 2.76 -5.84 3.69
CA THR A 74 2.99 -4.51 4.28
C THR A 74 2.06 -3.48 3.64
N ILE A 75 1.79 -2.38 4.35
CA ILE A 75 0.94 -1.29 3.82
C ILE A 75 1.50 -0.73 2.51
N SER A 76 2.82 -0.53 2.40
CA SER A 76 3.45 -0.06 1.16
C SER A 76 3.17 -1.01 -0.02
N GLN A 77 3.26 -2.33 0.22
CA GLN A 77 2.99 -3.35 -0.81
C GLN A 77 1.51 -3.37 -1.22
N ALA A 78 0.61 -3.27 -0.24
CA ALA A 78 -0.81 -3.18 -0.51
C ALA A 78 -1.13 -1.91 -1.35
N ILE A 79 -0.53 -0.76 -1.03
CA ILE A 79 -0.74 0.47 -1.80
C ILE A 79 -0.18 0.34 -3.23
N ALA A 80 1.00 -0.26 -3.40
CA ALA A 80 1.57 -0.51 -4.73
C ALA A 80 0.65 -1.40 -5.59
N LEU A 81 0.10 -2.47 -5.00
CA LEU A 81 -0.90 -3.33 -5.64
C LEU A 81 -2.12 -2.56 -6.14
N MET A 82 -2.64 -1.69 -5.29
CA MET A 82 -3.83 -0.91 -5.58
C MET A 82 -3.58 0.13 -6.68
N THR A 83 -2.37 0.68 -6.74
CA THR A 83 -1.97 1.71 -7.71
C THR A 83 -1.64 1.12 -9.08
N ASP A 84 -0.89 0.02 -9.13
CA ASP A 84 -0.38 -0.54 -10.40
C ASP A 84 -1.36 -1.50 -11.07
N GLY A 85 -2.37 -2.02 -10.36
CA GLY A 85 -3.42 -2.88 -10.93
C GLY A 85 -2.94 -4.24 -11.48
N ASN A 86 -1.64 -4.54 -11.35
CA ASN A 86 -0.98 -5.70 -11.94
C ASN A 86 -0.50 -6.68 -10.87
N GLU A 87 -1.35 -7.66 -10.54
CA GLU A 87 -1.04 -8.77 -9.64
C GLU A 87 0.16 -9.62 -10.12
N ALA A 88 0.49 -9.60 -11.42
CA ALA A 88 1.64 -10.34 -11.94
C ALA A 88 2.98 -9.74 -11.44
N ASN A 89 3.01 -8.46 -11.08
CA ASN A 89 4.20 -7.81 -10.53
C ASN A 89 4.42 -8.14 -9.04
N LEU A 90 3.55 -8.97 -8.44
CA LEU A 90 3.67 -9.41 -7.04
C LEU A 90 4.13 -10.85 -6.86
N SER A 91 4.19 -11.66 -7.93
CA SER A 91 4.65 -13.05 -7.81
C SER A 91 6.06 -13.15 -7.18
N TRP A 92 6.91 -12.16 -7.45
CA TRP A 92 8.27 -12.06 -6.87
C TRP A 92 8.33 -11.35 -5.51
N LEU A 93 7.31 -10.57 -5.12
CA LEU A 93 7.17 -10.00 -3.78
C LEU A 93 6.64 -11.03 -2.78
N SER A 94 5.74 -11.93 -3.21
CA SER A 94 5.30 -13.08 -2.42
C SER A 94 6.40 -14.14 -2.27
N ALA A 95 7.32 -14.25 -3.24
CA ALA A 95 8.50 -15.09 -3.10
C ALA A 95 9.53 -14.52 -2.10
N ALA A 96 9.35 -13.27 -1.66
CA ALA A 96 10.14 -12.60 -0.64
C ALA A 96 9.42 -12.55 0.73
N VAL A 97 8.47 -13.47 0.98
CA VAL A 97 7.91 -13.72 2.31
C VAL A 97 8.97 -14.39 3.17
N ASP A 98 9.93 -13.58 3.62
CA ASP A 98 10.66 -13.80 4.85
C ASP A 98 10.41 -12.59 5.73
N THR A 99 9.76 -12.88 6.86
CA THR A 99 9.26 -12.00 7.91
C THR A 99 10.40 -11.28 8.66
N GLU A 100 11.25 -10.53 7.96
CA GLU A 100 12.38 -9.78 8.52
C GLU A 100 12.39 -8.35 7.95
N PRO A 101 12.95 -7.36 8.68
CA PRO A 101 12.88 -5.95 8.30
C PRO A 101 13.41 -5.71 6.88
N HIS A 102 12.73 -4.86 6.11
CA HIS A 102 13.16 -4.45 4.76
C HIS A 102 14.35 -3.47 4.86
N THR A 103 15.50 -3.96 5.31
CA THR A 103 16.73 -3.18 5.47
C THR A 103 17.53 -3.15 4.17
N TRP A 104 18.15 -1.99 3.91
CA TRP A 104 19.13 -1.75 2.84
C TRP A 104 20.17 -2.87 2.70
N GLU A 105 20.63 -3.39 3.84
CA GLU A 105 21.65 -4.43 3.92
C GLU A 105 21.23 -5.72 3.18
N ARG A 106 19.96 -6.09 3.26
CA ARG A 106 19.43 -7.30 2.62
C ARG A 106 19.19 -7.12 1.13
N LEU A 107 18.73 -5.93 0.71
CA LEU A 107 18.61 -5.58 -0.71
C LEU A 107 19.99 -5.60 -1.38
N ASN A 108 21.00 -5.07 -0.70
CA ASN A 108 22.38 -5.06 -1.18
C ASN A 108 22.95 -6.47 -1.34
N SER A 109 22.80 -7.35 -0.34
CA SER A 109 23.25 -8.75 -0.42
C SER A 109 22.59 -9.51 -1.57
N ARG A 110 21.29 -9.32 -1.79
CA ARG A 110 20.56 -9.99 -2.89
C ARG A 110 20.97 -9.47 -4.26
N LEU A 111 21.21 -8.16 -4.38
CA LEU A 111 21.68 -7.57 -5.63
C LEU A 111 23.07 -8.09 -6.00
N LEU A 112 23.98 -8.17 -5.01
CA LEU A 112 25.32 -8.72 -5.21
C LEU A 112 25.30 -10.17 -5.69
N VAL A 113 24.48 -11.03 -5.09
CA VAL A 113 24.32 -12.42 -5.53
C VAL A 113 23.76 -12.49 -6.96
N SER A 114 22.76 -11.68 -7.29
CA SER A 114 22.13 -11.70 -8.62
C SER A 114 23.09 -11.21 -9.71
N LEU A 115 23.92 -10.21 -9.40
CA LEU A 115 24.93 -9.69 -10.33
C LEU A 115 26.10 -10.68 -10.52
N THR A 116 26.45 -11.44 -9.49
CA THR A 116 27.49 -12.48 -9.58
C THR A 116 27.01 -13.72 -10.35
N ASP A 117 25.72 -14.03 -10.27
CA ASP A 117 25.07 -15.07 -11.07
C ASP A 117 24.65 -14.61 -12.48
N PHE A 118 24.95 -13.36 -12.86
CA PHE A 118 24.55 -12.73 -14.13
C PHE A 118 23.04 -12.79 -14.44
N ASP A 119 22.21 -12.86 -13.40
CA ASP A 119 20.74 -12.83 -13.52
C ASP A 119 20.25 -11.38 -13.55
N THR A 120 20.30 -10.79 -14.74
CA THR A 120 19.95 -9.38 -14.98
C THR A 120 18.50 -9.08 -14.62
N THR A 121 17.58 -10.02 -14.90
CA THR A 121 16.16 -9.86 -14.59
C THR A 121 15.93 -9.76 -13.09
N ARG A 122 16.63 -10.59 -12.31
CA ARG A 122 16.54 -10.56 -10.84
C ARG A 122 17.18 -9.31 -10.26
N ALA A 123 18.28 -8.84 -10.83
CA ALA A 123 18.94 -7.60 -10.42
C ALA A 123 18.04 -6.36 -10.65
N GLU A 124 17.39 -6.27 -11.82
CA GLU A 124 16.44 -5.19 -12.14
C GLU A 124 15.24 -5.17 -11.17
N GLN A 125 14.71 -6.33 -10.81
CA GLN A 125 13.62 -6.44 -9.84
C GLN A 125 14.02 -5.95 -8.44
N ILE A 126 15.23 -6.28 -7.99
CA ILE A 126 15.74 -5.85 -6.68
C ILE A 126 15.96 -4.33 -6.67
N LEU A 127 16.46 -3.76 -7.76
CA LEU A 127 16.59 -2.31 -7.91
C LEU A 127 15.22 -1.61 -7.88
N GLY A 128 14.22 -2.14 -8.60
CA GLY A 128 12.85 -1.62 -8.53
C GLY A 128 12.27 -1.64 -7.11
N ALA A 129 12.51 -2.71 -6.35
CA ALA A 129 12.12 -2.81 -4.94
C ALA A 129 12.83 -1.76 -4.07
N ALA A 130 14.13 -1.56 -4.28
CA ALA A 130 14.91 -0.58 -3.54
C ALA A 130 14.44 0.85 -3.85
N PHE A 131 14.16 1.17 -5.11
CA PHE A 131 13.59 2.46 -5.50
C PHE A 131 12.22 2.68 -4.87
N ALA A 132 11.32 1.70 -4.87
CA ALA A 132 10.01 1.85 -4.23
C ALA A 132 10.09 2.10 -2.71
N LEU A 133 11.15 1.61 -2.04
CA LEU A 133 11.33 1.74 -0.60
C LEU A 133 12.14 2.99 -0.18
N TYR A 134 13.04 3.47 -1.03
CA TYR A 134 14.02 4.51 -0.68
C TYR A 134 14.06 5.70 -1.66
N SER A 135 13.22 5.75 -2.69
CA SER A 135 13.11 6.91 -3.58
C SER A 135 12.61 8.13 -2.79
N MET A 136 13.44 9.18 -2.76
CA MET A 136 13.12 10.53 -2.30
C MET A 136 12.70 11.39 -3.48
#